data_AF-A0A150V238-F1
#
_entry.id   AF-A0A150V238-F1
#
_cell.length_a   1.000
_cell.length_b   1.000
_cell.length_c   1.000
_cell.angle_alpha   90.00
_cell.angle_beta   90.00
_cell.angle_gamma   90.00
#
_symmetry.space_group_name_H-M   'P 1'
#
loop_
_entity.id
_entity.type
_entity.pdbx_description
1 polymer ?
#
loop_
_entity_poly.entity_id
_entity_poly.type
_entity_poly.pdbx_seq_one_letter_code
_entity_poly.pdbx_strand_id
1 'polypeptide(L)'
;MSYFTPDPGAVPNGTDFVRFLSTRDVSLQIPVNFVNQPGISIFAACFHNLKYEDTSFSTCFSNLLALGYRRFEIDLYWDVSRRLWSLCPVELGNSSSSSSVTSTNTHTSSPTSITSLASGHLTDRQERSTALLSGSIILLGSTSTTKSSSMATTATVSATASNSASVTGSSGSAPSADSGQRLIQAGPYSCTTGMTFKFAADILASYHAITENSLNATIRYLLLNLHAAAPRSDPIKPATQPSPSELPQGANLLSSVILANNSAYLYTPSELLSQRQDLNASHGWFDVPISLQPATAYFTIEQGNGQSFTNNGWPSEAFIDMYEGKRLLVSYGDVDPQMARYNFSGDASYIFPQKYLQDQQKSVTTAAGVESGCFFKYGVHEVANINNSWATASVIPGALPLSLFDGDISNITGCGISPVLNDTLGNATAAENFLPYQEYVEASIWPWAVGEPQNTVSGGDGGQKARCAALNATSGRWQAVNCGQWYFPACRVGNSPYQWVVGTARGQYATVNRACGDNSTFDTPRTALENSYLTSTWRQYKTENSDMNDQLLWVNFNDIDAATCWVIGQNATCPYLKRTSTGNQQVIVPTVAAILVFVISGLTVFVKCAANRQSSKRRRRRADDGWDYEGVPS
;
A
#
# COMPACT_ATOMS: atom_id res chain seq x y z
N MET A 1 -19.25 5.86 -3.94
CA MET A 1 -18.91 6.61 -2.71
C MET A 1 -17.58 6.07 -2.21
N SER A 2 -16.65 6.93 -1.78
CA SER A 2 -15.38 6.48 -1.18
C SER A 2 -15.65 6.07 0.26
N TYR A 3 -15.29 4.85 0.66
CA TYR A 3 -15.34 4.41 2.05
C TYR A 3 -14.09 4.81 2.84
N PHE A 4 -13.01 5.18 2.14
CA PHE A 4 -11.80 5.69 2.76
C PHE A 4 -11.92 7.21 2.96
N THR A 5 -12.02 7.62 4.22
CA THR A 5 -12.24 9.02 4.66
C THR A 5 -11.44 9.31 5.93
N PRO A 6 -10.09 9.41 5.84
CA PRO A 6 -9.28 9.77 7.00
C PRO A 6 -9.52 11.22 7.42
N ASP A 7 -9.26 11.51 8.69
CA ASP A 7 -9.18 12.88 9.17
C ASP A 7 -8.07 13.64 8.45
N PRO A 8 -8.27 14.92 8.11
CA PRO A 8 -7.27 15.69 7.36
C PRO A 8 -5.88 15.73 8.01
N GLY A 9 -5.81 15.67 9.34
CA GLY A 9 -4.55 15.65 10.09
C GLY A 9 -3.87 14.28 10.15
N ALA A 10 -4.59 13.18 9.88
CA ALA A 10 -4.03 11.83 9.88
C ALA A 10 -3.26 11.51 8.59
N VAL A 11 -3.40 12.32 7.54
CA VAL A 11 -2.64 12.16 6.29
C VAL A 11 -1.28 12.86 6.43
N PRO A 12 -0.15 12.13 6.37
CA PRO A 12 1.17 12.72 6.50
C PRO A 12 1.41 13.80 5.45
N ASN A 13 2.03 14.90 5.86
CA ASN A 13 2.39 16.00 4.97
C ASN A 13 3.80 16.51 5.28
N GLY A 14 4.35 17.37 4.42
CA GLY A 14 5.63 18.03 4.65
C GLY A 14 6.76 17.05 4.97
N THR A 15 7.46 17.29 6.08
CA THR A 15 8.59 16.46 6.53
C THR A 15 8.19 15.03 6.83
N ASP A 16 7.03 14.79 7.45
CA ASP A 16 6.61 13.43 7.84
C ASP A 16 6.31 12.58 6.62
N PHE A 17 5.67 13.15 5.60
CA PHE A 17 5.50 12.46 4.31
C PHE A 17 6.86 12.08 3.71
N VAL A 18 7.85 12.97 3.73
CA VAL A 18 9.21 12.69 3.21
C VAL A 18 9.90 11.62 4.04
N ARG A 19 9.72 11.60 5.37
CA ARG A 19 10.24 10.54 6.25
C ARG A 19 9.67 9.18 5.88
N PHE A 20 8.35 9.07 5.73
CA PHE A 20 7.70 7.83 5.32
C PHE A 20 8.17 7.37 3.94
N LEU A 21 8.16 8.27 2.97
CA LEU A 21 8.54 7.98 1.59
C LEU A 21 9.99 7.51 1.50
N SER A 22 10.92 8.26 2.09
CA SER A 22 12.35 7.92 2.05
C SER A 22 12.69 6.63 2.83
N THR A 23 11.97 6.35 3.92
CA THR A 23 12.10 5.09 4.66
C THR A 23 11.61 3.90 3.84
N ARG A 24 10.51 4.05 3.08
CA ARG A 24 10.08 3.01 2.13
C ARG A 24 11.13 2.84 1.02
N ASP A 25 11.56 3.95 0.43
CA ASP A 25 12.39 3.96 -0.77
C ASP A 25 13.77 3.32 -0.55
N VAL A 26 14.37 3.54 0.62
CA VAL A 26 15.64 2.91 0.98
C VAL A 26 15.54 1.38 1.17
N SER A 27 14.35 0.87 1.48
CA SER A 27 14.07 -0.56 1.70
C SER A 27 13.50 -1.27 0.47
N LEU A 28 13.30 -0.58 -0.66
CA LEU A 28 12.52 -1.08 -1.81
C LEU A 28 12.95 -2.44 -2.37
N GLN A 29 14.25 -2.74 -2.37
CA GLN A 29 14.79 -4.01 -2.87
C GLN A 29 14.89 -5.09 -1.78
N ILE A 30 14.67 -4.75 -0.51
CA ILE A 30 14.73 -5.73 0.57
C ILE A 30 13.52 -6.66 0.45
N PRO A 31 13.72 -7.99 0.53
CA PRO A 31 12.59 -8.92 0.59
C PRO A 31 11.61 -8.54 1.69
N VAL A 32 10.31 -8.57 1.38
CA VAL A 32 9.27 -8.00 2.26
C VAL A 32 9.22 -8.62 3.66
N ASN A 33 9.71 -9.85 3.81
CA ASN A 33 9.80 -10.55 5.08
C ASN A 33 10.89 -10.00 6.01
N PHE A 34 11.86 -9.22 5.52
CA PHE A 34 12.92 -8.61 6.33
C PHE A 34 12.68 -7.12 6.64
N VAL A 35 11.59 -6.55 6.13
CA VAL A 35 11.27 -5.13 6.34
C VAL A 35 10.37 -4.96 7.56
N ASN A 36 10.84 -4.17 8.52
CA ASN A 36 10.09 -3.80 9.71
C ASN A 36 8.98 -2.81 9.35
N GLN A 37 7.76 -3.09 9.81
CA GLN A 37 6.61 -2.21 9.58
C GLN A 37 5.71 -2.21 10.81
N PRO A 38 5.15 -1.06 11.20
CA PRO A 38 4.24 -0.97 12.33
C PRO A 38 2.94 -1.73 12.06
N GLY A 39 2.52 -2.50 13.05
CA GLY A 39 1.28 -3.25 13.05
C GLY A 39 0.33 -2.81 14.15
N ILE A 40 -0.95 -3.20 14.02
CA ILE A 40 -1.99 -2.86 14.99
C ILE A 40 -3.11 -3.89 15.01
N SER A 41 -3.65 -4.15 16.21
CA SER A 41 -4.94 -4.82 16.41
C SER A 41 -6.08 -3.84 16.15
N ILE A 42 -6.92 -4.15 15.16
CA ILE A 42 -8.11 -3.35 14.85
C ILE A 42 -9.07 -3.30 16.04
N PHE A 43 -9.19 -4.39 16.80
CA PHE A 43 -10.01 -4.42 18.00
C PHE A 43 -9.54 -3.38 19.03
N ALA A 44 -8.24 -3.37 19.32
CA ALA A 44 -7.66 -2.45 20.29
C ALA A 44 -7.80 -0.97 19.86
N ALA A 45 -7.64 -0.69 18.56
CA ALA A 45 -7.60 0.67 18.05
C ALA A 45 -8.97 1.29 17.74
N CYS A 46 -9.95 0.47 17.33
CA CYS A 46 -11.22 0.95 16.79
C CYS A 46 -12.45 0.57 17.62
N PHE A 47 -12.36 -0.44 18.50
CA PHE A 47 -13.52 -0.97 19.22
C PHE A 47 -13.39 -0.81 20.74
N HIS A 48 -12.72 0.25 21.18
CA HIS A 48 -12.68 0.64 22.59
C HIS A 48 -14.11 0.78 23.16
N ASN A 49 -14.30 0.39 24.41
CA ASN A 49 -15.62 0.32 25.07
C ASN A 49 -16.63 -0.62 24.40
N LEU A 50 -16.19 -1.61 23.61
CA LEU A 50 -17.04 -2.65 23.02
C LEU A 50 -18.11 -2.10 22.05
N LYS A 51 -17.81 -0.96 21.42
CA LYS A 51 -18.67 -0.31 20.43
C LYS A 51 -18.18 -0.60 19.01
N TYR A 52 -19.08 -1.11 18.18
CA TYR A 52 -18.86 -1.49 16.79
C TYR A 52 -19.84 -0.69 15.93
N GLU A 53 -19.43 0.49 15.50
CA GLU A 53 -20.24 1.41 14.70
C GLU A 53 -19.56 1.65 13.35
N ASP A 54 -20.35 1.70 12.28
CA ASP A 54 -19.89 1.81 10.90
C ASP A 54 -19.20 3.13 10.59
N THR A 55 -19.79 4.24 11.00
CA THR A 55 -19.21 5.59 10.84
C THR A 55 -17.88 5.70 11.58
N SER A 56 -17.86 5.39 12.87
CA SER A 56 -16.69 5.43 13.75
C SER A 56 -15.58 4.49 13.27
N PHE A 57 -15.92 3.27 12.85
CA PHE A 57 -14.94 2.33 12.28
C PHE A 57 -14.36 2.81 10.95
N SER A 58 -15.19 3.38 10.06
CA SER A 58 -14.73 3.90 8.77
C SER A 58 -13.66 4.97 8.96
N THR A 59 -13.89 5.92 9.88
CA THR A 59 -12.90 6.94 10.23
C THR A 59 -11.67 6.32 10.90
N CYS A 60 -11.86 5.44 11.90
CA CYS A 60 -10.75 4.81 12.62
C CYS A 60 -9.81 4.07 11.66
N PHE A 61 -10.36 3.17 10.84
CA PHE A 61 -9.55 2.36 9.94
C PHE A 61 -8.91 3.21 8.84
N SER A 62 -9.61 4.24 8.35
CA SER A 62 -9.03 5.20 7.42
C SER A 62 -7.86 5.97 8.04
N ASN A 63 -7.98 6.43 9.28
CA ASN A 63 -6.89 7.10 10.01
C ASN A 63 -5.68 6.17 10.12
N LEU A 64 -5.86 4.93 10.57
CA LEU A 64 -4.75 3.98 10.68
C LEU A 64 -4.05 3.70 9.34
N LEU A 65 -4.82 3.55 8.25
CA LEU A 65 -4.27 3.38 6.90
C LEU A 65 -3.49 4.60 6.41
N ALA A 66 -3.98 5.81 6.71
CA ALA A 66 -3.35 7.08 6.35
C ALA A 66 -2.07 7.35 7.14
N LEU A 67 -2.08 7.04 8.45
CA LEU A 67 -0.95 7.23 9.36
C LEU A 67 0.27 6.38 9.00
N GLY A 68 0.08 5.27 8.25
CA GLY A 68 1.18 4.45 7.75
C GLY A 68 1.30 3.07 8.38
N TYR A 69 0.32 2.62 9.19
CA TYR A 69 0.25 1.23 9.63
C TYR A 69 0.19 0.29 8.41
N ARG A 70 1.01 -0.76 8.43
CA ARG A 70 1.09 -1.73 7.33
C ARG A 70 0.52 -3.09 7.68
N ARG A 71 0.53 -3.49 8.94
CA ARG A 71 0.01 -4.78 9.41
C ARG A 71 -1.25 -4.57 10.25
N PHE A 72 -2.31 -5.32 9.95
CA PHE A 72 -3.58 -5.22 10.65
C PHE A 72 -4.02 -6.61 11.11
N GLU A 73 -4.17 -6.78 12.41
CA GLU A 73 -4.78 -7.95 13.03
C GLU A 73 -6.28 -7.67 13.20
N ILE A 74 -7.12 -8.53 12.62
CA ILE A 74 -8.57 -8.33 12.56
C ILE A 74 -9.27 -9.56 13.11
N ASP A 75 -10.06 -9.36 14.17
CA ASP A 75 -10.94 -10.40 14.71
C ASP A 75 -12.22 -10.49 13.90
N LEU A 76 -12.43 -11.65 13.27
CA LEU A 76 -13.59 -11.95 12.43
C LEU A 76 -14.47 -13.00 13.12
N TYR A 77 -15.75 -12.66 13.28
CA TYR A 77 -16.74 -13.51 13.92
C TYR A 77 -17.72 -14.03 12.88
N TRP A 78 -17.82 -15.35 12.74
CA TRP A 78 -18.83 -15.95 11.88
C TRP A 78 -20.21 -15.84 12.55
N ASP A 79 -21.08 -15.02 11.96
CA ASP A 79 -22.47 -14.86 12.40
C ASP A 79 -23.36 -15.87 11.65
N VAL A 80 -23.70 -16.97 12.31
CA VAL A 80 -24.51 -18.06 11.71
C VAL A 80 -25.90 -17.56 11.32
N SER A 81 -26.46 -16.64 12.10
CA SER A 81 -27.82 -16.12 11.90
C SER A 81 -27.95 -15.31 10.60
N ARG A 82 -26.88 -14.60 10.22
CA ARG A 82 -26.83 -13.78 9.00
C ARG A 82 -26.00 -14.40 7.86
N ARG A 83 -25.28 -15.49 8.14
CA ARG A 83 -24.39 -16.19 7.20
C ARG A 83 -23.32 -15.28 6.60
N LEU A 84 -22.66 -14.49 7.43
CA LEU A 84 -21.60 -13.57 7.03
C LEU A 84 -20.52 -13.41 8.11
N TRP A 85 -19.37 -12.86 7.71
CA TRP A 85 -18.30 -12.46 8.63
C TRP A 85 -18.57 -11.08 9.22
N SER A 86 -18.71 -11.03 10.54
CA SER A 86 -18.94 -9.85 11.36
C SER A 86 -17.64 -9.38 12.03
N LEU A 87 -17.52 -8.08 12.30
CA LEU A 87 -16.49 -7.57 13.23
C LEU A 87 -17.01 -7.53 14.67
N CYS A 88 -18.34 -7.53 14.85
CA CYS A 88 -18.97 -7.60 16.17
C CYS A 88 -18.97 -9.05 16.70
N PRO A 89 -18.59 -9.29 17.97
CA PRO A 89 -18.45 -10.63 18.56
C PRO A 89 -19.72 -11.46 18.75
N VAL A 90 -20.89 -10.89 18.45
CA VAL A 90 -22.19 -11.48 18.74
C VAL A 90 -23.06 -11.59 17.50
N GLU A 91 -23.91 -12.61 17.47
CA GLU A 91 -24.91 -12.76 16.42
C GLU A 91 -25.93 -11.63 16.51
N LEU A 92 -26.17 -10.92 15.40
CA LEU A 92 -27.12 -9.81 15.40
C LEU A 92 -28.53 -10.25 15.00
N GLY A 93 -28.70 -11.47 14.49
CA GLY A 93 -29.96 -11.99 13.98
C GLY A 93 -30.33 -11.39 12.61
N ASN A 94 -31.36 -11.95 12.00
CA ASN A 94 -32.03 -11.29 10.88
C ASN A 94 -32.86 -10.13 11.43
N SER A 95 -32.82 -8.97 10.78
CA SER A 95 -33.54 -7.74 11.14
C SER A 95 -35.07 -7.90 11.26
N SER A 96 -35.61 -9.09 10.99
CA SER A 96 -37.01 -9.50 11.17
C SER A 96 -37.37 -10.03 12.57
N SER A 97 -36.41 -10.27 13.47
CA SER A 97 -36.69 -10.75 14.85
C SER A 97 -36.54 -9.65 15.92
N SER A 98 -36.99 -8.42 15.60
CA SER A 98 -37.14 -7.37 16.61
C SER A 98 -38.34 -7.65 17.52
N SER A 99 -38.17 -8.54 18.48
CA SER A 99 -39.06 -8.60 19.64
C SER A 99 -38.82 -7.36 20.50
N SER A 100 -39.82 -6.46 20.47
CA SER A 100 -40.06 -5.31 21.35
C SER A 100 -38.93 -4.28 21.52
N VAL A 101 -39.05 -3.11 20.89
CA VAL A 101 -39.19 -1.78 21.54
C VAL A 101 -39.58 -0.75 20.47
N THR A 102 -40.68 -0.07 20.79
CA THR A 102 -41.40 1.07 20.19
C THR A 102 -40.73 1.79 19.01
N SER A 103 -41.37 1.73 17.84
CA SER A 103 -41.12 2.61 16.70
C SER A 103 -42.41 3.34 16.32
N THR A 104 -42.38 4.66 16.33
CA THR A 104 -43.37 5.51 15.64
C THR A 104 -43.10 5.45 14.14
N ASN A 105 -44.04 4.88 13.39
CA ASN A 105 -43.99 4.74 11.94
C ASN A 105 -44.29 6.06 11.23
N THR A 106 -43.44 6.44 10.27
CA THR A 106 -43.84 7.26 9.12
C THR A 106 -43.31 6.59 7.86
N HIS A 107 -44.25 6.10 7.03
CA HIS A 107 -43.99 5.44 5.76
C HIS A 107 -43.60 6.47 4.69
N THR A 108 -42.53 6.25 3.92
CA THR A 108 -42.47 6.69 2.52
C THR A 108 -41.57 5.76 1.71
N SER A 109 -42.07 5.41 0.53
CA SER A 109 -41.61 4.38 -0.41
C SER A 109 -40.37 4.78 -1.24
N SER A 110 -39.52 3.78 -1.52
CA SER A 110 -38.34 3.82 -2.40
C SER A 110 -38.66 4.00 -3.89
N PRO A 111 -37.65 4.38 -4.69
CA PRO A 111 -37.44 3.73 -5.98
C PRO A 111 -36.01 3.18 -6.14
N THR A 112 -35.96 2.03 -6.79
CA THR A 112 -34.80 1.26 -7.25
C THR A 112 -34.02 2.02 -8.34
N SER A 113 -32.68 1.95 -8.32
CA SER A 113 -31.85 2.27 -9.47
C SER A 113 -30.68 1.30 -9.57
N ILE A 114 -30.62 0.66 -10.72
CA ILE A 114 -29.64 -0.33 -11.19
C ILE A 114 -28.59 0.44 -11.99
N THR A 115 -27.32 0.33 -11.62
CA THR A 115 -26.20 0.83 -12.44
C THR A 115 -25.20 -0.29 -12.67
N SER A 116 -25.06 -0.69 -13.94
CA SER A 116 -23.97 -1.52 -14.44
C SER A 116 -22.73 -0.66 -14.65
N LEU A 117 -21.57 -1.12 -14.17
CA LEU A 117 -20.27 -0.56 -14.55
C LEU A 117 -19.56 -1.53 -15.49
N ALA A 118 -19.09 -0.98 -16.60
CA ALA A 118 -18.33 -1.65 -17.63
C ALA A 118 -16.85 -1.75 -17.23
N SER A 119 -16.26 -2.94 -17.38
CA SER A 119 -14.84 -3.22 -17.25
C SER A 119 -14.05 -2.53 -18.37
N GLY A 120 -13.09 -1.68 -18.01
CA GLY A 120 -12.05 -1.17 -18.90
C GLY A 120 -10.77 -2.00 -18.72
N HIS A 121 -10.56 -2.96 -19.61
CA HIS A 121 -9.32 -3.73 -19.73
C HIS A 121 -8.40 -2.98 -20.71
N LEU A 122 -7.18 -2.64 -20.29
CA LEU A 122 -6.10 -2.23 -21.21
C LEU A 122 -4.97 -3.25 -21.07
N THR A 123 -4.86 -4.11 -22.08
CA THR A 123 -3.67 -4.88 -22.41
C THR A 123 -3.27 -4.46 -23.81
N ASP A 124 -2.06 -3.93 -23.96
CA ASP A 124 -1.39 -3.81 -25.25
C ASP A 124 -0.42 -4.98 -25.36
N ARG A 125 -0.89 -6.09 -25.94
CA ARG A 125 -0.06 -7.22 -26.34
C ARG A 125 -0.14 -7.35 -27.85
N GLN A 126 0.95 -6.92 -28.47
CA GLN A 126 1.22 -7.09 -29.88
C GLN A 126 1.74 -8.52 -30.10
N GLU A 127 0.87 -9.44 -30.53
CA GLU A 127 1.31 -10.67 -31.16
C GLU A 127 0.69 -10.84 -32.55
N ARG A 128 1.58 -11.22 -33.44
CA ARG A 128 1.48 -11.26 -34.89
C ARG A 128 1.14 -12.69 -35.28
N SER A 129 -0.03 -12.93 -35.89
CA SER A 129 -0.24 -14.04 -36.83
C SER A 129 -1.59 -13.94 -37.58
N THR A 130 -1.45 -13.72 -38.90
CA THR A 130 -2.21 -14.26 -40.05
C THR A 130 -3.72 -14.57 -39.96
N ALA A 131 -4.42 -13.99 -40.94
CA ALA A 131 -5.83 -14.08 -41.30
C ALA A 131 -6.42 -15.50 -41.49
N LEU A 132 -7.75 -15.64 -41.35
CA LEU A 132 -8.70 -15.74 -42.49
C LEU A 132 -10.19 -15.80 -42.03
N LEU A 133 -10.97 -14.90 -42.66
CA LEU A 133 -12.35 -15.03 -43.18
C LEU A 133 -13.62 -14.95 -42.28
N SER A 134 -14.31 -13.83 -42.49
CA SER A 134 -15.72 -13.70 -42.95
C SER A 134 -16.87 -13.62 -41.94
N GLY A 135 -17.63 -12.51 -42.04
CA GLY A 135 -19.10 -12.57 -41.88
C GLY A 135 -19.83 -11.41 -41.19
N SER A 136 -19.96 -10.27 -41.88
CA SER A 136 -21.17 -9.42 -41.97
C SER A 136 -21.84 -8.76 -40.73
N ILE A 137 -21.53 -7.46 -40.64
CA ILE A 137 -22.29 -6.23 -40.28
C ILE A 137 -23.83 -6.27 -40.39
N ILE A 138 -24.56 -5.68 -39.42
CA ILE A 138 -25.69 -4.72 -39.65
C ILE A 138 -25.70 -3.60 -38.56
N LEU A 139 -25.80 -2.35 -39.04
CA LEU A 139 -25.93 -1.04 -38.37
C LEU A 139 -27.30 -0.81 -37.70
N LEU A 140 -27.33 0.05 -36.67
CA LEU A 140 -28.15 1.28 -36.62
C LEU A 140 -27.80 2.11 -35.38
N GLY A 141 -27.55 3.41 -35.58
CA GLY A 141 -27.11 4.34 -34.54
C GLY A 141 -28.10 5.47 -34.27
N SER A 142 -27.81 6.22 -33.22
CA SER A 142 -28.22 7.62 -33.09
C SER A 142 -27.38 8.34 -32.02
N THR A 143 -26.91 9.50 -32.43
CA THR A 143 -25.99 10.44 -31.81
C THR A 143 -26.68 11.33 -30.77
N SER A 144 -26.01 11.61 -29.64
CA SER A 144 -26.07 12.94 -29.03
C SER A 144 -24.76 13.25 -28.28
N THR A 145 -24.34 14.50 -28.38
CA THR A 145 -23.03 15.03 -28.06
C THR A 145 -23.08 15.75 -26.71
N THR A 146 -22.13 15.46 -25.82
CA THR A 146 -21.70 16.40 -24.78
C THR A 146 -20.19 16.30 -24.60
N LYS A 147 -19.50 17.39 -24.96
CA LYS A 147 -18.07 17.62 -24.74
C LYS A 147 -17.78 17.58 -23.23
N SER A 148 -16.75 16.84 -22.82
CA SER A 148 -16.12 17.04 -21.52
C SER A 148 -14.61 17.10 -21.69
N SER A 149 -14.03 18.18 -21.19
CA SER A 149 -12.63 18.56 -21.22
C SER A 149 -11.76 17.61 -20.42
N SER A 150 -10.74 17.02 -21.05
CA SER A 150 -9.70 16.25 -20.37
C SER A 150 -8.72 17.20 -19.67
N MET A 151 -8.79 17.31 -18.34
CA MET A 151 -7.69 17.83 -17.54
C MET A 151 -6.65 16.72 -17.36
N ALA A 152 -5.43 17.01 -17.82
CA ALA A 152 -4.22 16.29 -17.44
C ALA A 152 -3.83 16.72 -16.02
N THR A 153 -3.62 15.78 -15.11
CA THR A 153 -3.08 16.05 -13.77
C THR A 153 -1.63 15.59 -13.69
N THR A 154 -0.76 16.59 -13.58
CA THR A 154 0.65 16.52 -13.21
C THR A 154 0.77 16.02 -11.77
N ALA A 155 1.64 15.04 -11.50
CA ALA A 155 2.07 14.74 -10.14
C ALA A 155 3.11 15.81 -9.73
N THR A 156 2.66 16.88 -9.09
CA THR A 156 3.51 17.87 -8.45
C THR A 156 3.82 17.42 -7.02
N VAL A 157 5.10 17.15 -6.74
CA VAL A 157 5.62 17.10 -5.37
C VAL A 157 5.64 18.54 -4.85
N SER A 158 4.57 18.95 -4.17
CA SER A 158 4.46 20.29 -3.58
C SER A 158 4.49 20.18 -2.06
N ALA A 159 5.68 20.34 -1.48
CA ALA A 159 5.84 20.72 -0.08
C ALA A 159 5.57 22.24 0.03
N THR A 160 4.33 22.63 0.31
CA THR A 160 4.01 24.03 0.62
C THR A 160 3.60 24.12 2.09
N ALA A 161 4.43 24.77 2.90
CA ALA A 161 4.07 25.21 4.23
C ALA A 161 2.94 26.24 4.14
N SER A 162 1.82 26.00 4.83
CA SER A 162 0.80 27.03 5.05
C SER A 162 0.88 27.48 6.51
N ASN A 163 1.26 28.74 6.69
CA ASN A 163 1.38 29.39 7.99
C ASN A 163 0.05 29.41 8.74
N SER A 164 0.17 29.28 10.06
CA SER A 164 -0.85 29.38 11.08
C SER A 164 -1.68 30.67 10.98
N ALA A 165 -2.98 30.54 11.21
CA ALA A 165 -3.80 31.59 11.80
C ALA A 165 -4.58 30.97 12.97
N SER A 166 -4.40 31.55 14.15
CA SER A 166 -5.12 31.22 15.38
C SER A 166 -6.44 32.01 15.48
N VAL A 167 -7.34 31.49 16.34
CA VAL A 167 -8.53 32.16 16.94
C VAL A 167 -9.76 32.16 16.00
N THR A 168 -11.00 31.76 16.37
CA THR A 168 -11.75 31.65 17.63
C THR A 168 -12.92 30.66 17.42
N GLY A 169 -13.44 30.07 18.50
CA GLY A 169 -14.59 29.15 18.46
C GLY A 169 -15.86 29.73 17.84
N SER A 170 -16.53 28.89 17.06
CA SER A 170 -17.92 29.06 16.63
C SER A 170 -18.47 27.68 16.27
N SER A 171 -19.36 27.18 17.12
CA SER A 171 -20.23 26.03 16.89
C SER A 171 -20.98 26.18 15.57
N GLY A 172 -20.56 25.44 14.55
CA GLY A 172 -21.19 25.34 13.24
C GLY A 172 -21.61 23.90 12.97
N SER A 173 -22.92 23.69 12.92
CA SER A 173 -23.65 22.44 12.74
C SER A 173 -23.12 21.53 11.62
N ALA A 174 -22.92 20.26 11.98
CA ALA A 174 -22.58 19.15 11.11
C ALA A 174 -23.58 19.00 9.94
N PRO A 175 -23.12 18.61 8.73
CA PRO A 175 -24.01 18.12 7.70
C PRO A 175 -24.51 16.73 8.10
N SER A 176 -25.81 16.62 8.33
CA SER A 176 -26.51 15.37 8.58
C SER A 176 -26.39 14.42 7.38
N ALA A 177 -25.66 13.32 7.55
CA ALA A 177 -25.76 12.15 6.70
C ALA A 177 -26.55 11.08 7.46
N ASP A 178 -27.87 11.10 7.27
CA ASP A 178 -28.78 10.05 7.69
C ASP A 178 -28.53 8.80 6.82
N SER A 179 -27.80 7.84 7.37
CA SER A 179 -27.96 6.43 7.03
C SER A 179 -28.27 5.68 8.32
N GLY A 180 -29.54 5.74 8.74
CA GLY A 180 -30.08 5.14 9.95
C GLY A 180 -29.89 3.62 10.08
N GLN A 181 -28.66 3.18 10.37
CA GLN A 181 -28.42 1.85 10.93
C GLN A 181 -28.70 1.89 12.43
N ARG A 182 -29.70 1.12 12.87
CA ARG A 182 -30.08 1.01 14.28
C ARG A 182 -28.93 0.38 15.07
N LEU A 183 -28.37 1.10 16.03
CA LEU A 183 -27.43 0.54 16.99
C LEU A 183 -28.14 -0.57 17.79
N ILE A 184 -27.59 -1.78 17.75
CA ILE A 184 -28.12 -2.96 18.43
C ILE A 184 -27.33 -3.17 19.71
N GLN A 185 -28.01 -3.12 20.85
CA GLN A 185 -27.43 -3.55 22.12
C GLN A 185 -27.56 -5.07 22.28
N ALA A 186 -26.45 -5.74 22.53
CA ALA A 186 -26.37 -7.18 22.76
C ALA A 186 -25.42 -7.45 23.94
N GLY A 187 -25.99 -7.42 25.15
CA GLY A 187 -25.22 -7.49 26.39
C GLY A 187 -24.27 -6.29 26.52
N PRO A 188 -22.95 -6.52 26.69
CA PRO A 188 -21.98 -5.43 26.82
C PRO A 188 -21.64 -4.77 25.47
N TYR A 189 -22.00 -5.40 24.35
CA TYR A 189 -21.66 -4.91 23.02
C TYR A 189 -22.74 -3.99 22.44
N SER A 190 -22.30 -2.94 21.75
CA SER A 190 -23.16 -2.07 20.95
C SER A 190 -22.72 -2.16 19.49
N CYS A 191 -23.56 -2.72 18.61
CA CYS A 191 -23.15 -3.05 17.24
C CYS A 191 -24.13 -2.53 16.17
N THR A 192 -23.62 -2.03 15.05
CA THR A 192 -24.42 -1.83 13.83
C THR A 192 -24.35 -3.06 12.93
N THR A 193 -25.40 -3.30 12.15
CA THR A 193 -25.45 -4.47 11.24
C THR A 193 -24.43 -4.40 10.11
N GLY A 194 -23.98 -3.19 9.75
CA GLY A 194 -22.98 -2.92 8.72
C GLY A 194 -21.55 -3.31 9.11
N MET A 195 -21.29 -3.60 10.39
CA MET A 195 -19.99 -4.05 10.88
C MET A 195 -19.62 -5.46 10.44
N THR A 196 -19.24 -5.56 9.17
CA THR A 196 -18.91 -6.80 8.48
C THR A 196 -17.49 -6.74 7.94
N PHE A 197 -16.88 -7.92 7.72
CA PHE A 197 -15.58 -7.99 7.06
C PHE A 197 -15.61 -7.40 5.64
N LYS A 198 -16.75 -7.54 4.95
CA LYS A 198 -16.97 -6.91 3.65
C LYS A 198 -16.79 -5.39 3.72
N PHE A 199 -17.30 -4.73 4.77
CA PHE A 199 -17.15 -3.29 4.93
C PHE A 199 -15.68 -2.88 5.12
N ALA A 200 -14.92 -3.62 5.94
CA ALA A 200 -13.47 -3.42 6.06
C ALA A 200 -12.72 -3.64 4.73
N ALA A 201 -13.08 -4.68 3.97
CA ALA A 201 -12.53 -4.94 2.65
C ALA A 201 -12.86 -3.84 1.62
N ASP A 202 -14.03 -3.20 1.73
CA ASP A 202 -14.45 -2.09 0.88
C ASP A 202 -13.69 -0.79 1.20
N ILE A 203 -13.35 -0.54 2.48
CA ILE A 203 -12.46 0.55 2.91
C ILE A 203 -11.06 0.34 2.33
N LEU A 204 -10.50 -0.87 2.44
CA LEU A 204 -9.19 -1.20 1.86
C LEU A 204 -9.16 -1.03 0.35
N ALA A 205 -10.18 -1.52 -0.35
CA ALA A 205 -10.29 -1.34 -1.81
C ALA A 205 -10.34 0.15 -2.18
N SER A 206 -11.08 0.96 -1.42
CA SER A 206 -11.14 2.42 -1.61
C SER A 206 -9.77 3.07 -1.37
N TYR A 207 -9.05 2.68 -0.32
CA TYR A 207 -7.70 3.15 -0.03
C TYR A 207 -6.74 2.82 -1.19
N HIS A 208 -6.72 1.57 -1.66
CA HIS A 208 -5.86 1.15 -2.75
C HIS A 208 -6.19 1.88 -4.06
N ALA A 209 -7.46 2.06 -4.40
CA ALA A 209 -7.88 2.79 -5.60
C ALA A 209 -7.46 4.27 -5.57
N ILE A 210 -7.55 4.93 -4.41
CA ILE A 210 -7.16 6.34 -4.26
C ILE A 210 -5.64 6.52 -4.30
N THR A 211 -4.90 5.58 -3.73
CA THR A 211 -3.43 5.67 -3.62
C THR A 211 -2.69 5.08 -4.82
N GLU A 212 -3.39 4.38 -5.72
CA GLU A 212 -2.81 3.56 -6.79
C GLU A 212 -1.76 4.26 -7.65
N ASN A 213 -1.98 5.53 -7.99
CA ASN A 213 -1.10 6.32 -8.85
C ASN A 213 -0.33 7.40 -8.08
N SER A 214 -0.19 7.21 -6.76
CA SER A 214 0.46 8.16 -5.87
C SER A 214 1.66 7.53 -5.18
N LEU A 215 2.51 8.37 -4.59
CA LEU A 215 3.64 7.90 -3.78
C LEU A 215 3.20 7.24 -2.47
N ASN A 216 1.90 7.28 -2.12
CA ASN A 216 1.33 6.56 -0.99
C ASN A 216 1.00 5.08 -1.31
N ALA A 217 1.16 4.64 -2.57
CA ALA A 217 1.03 3.23 -2.94
C ALA A 217 2.06 2.38 -2.18
N THR A 218 1.55 1.40 -1.44
CA THR A 218 2.29 0.70 -0.39
C THR A 218 1.62 -0.63 -0.03
N ILE A 219 2.41 -1.64 0.32
CA ILE A 219 1.89 -2.97 0.69
C ILE A 219 1.20 -2.95 2.06
N ARG A 220 0.13 -3.75 2.20
CA ARG A 220 -0.65 -4.00 3.42
C ARG A 220 -0.71 -5.50 3.72
N TYR A 221 -0.65 -5.85 5.00
CA TYR A 221 -0.78 -7.21 5.51
C TYR A 221 -2.01 -7.31 6.40
N LEU A 222 -2.90 -8.26 6.10
CA LEU A 222 -4.03 -8.58 6.98
C LEU A 222 -3.81 -9.94 7.62
N LEU A 223 -3.88 -9.98 8.94
CA LEU A 223 -3.96 -11.19 9.73
C LEU A 223 -5.40 -11.35 10.21
N LEU A 224 -6.05 -12.42 9.76
CA LEU A 224 -7.46 -12.68 10.06
C LEU A 224 -7.55 -13.70 11.20
N ASN A 225 -7.96 -13.25 12.37
CA ASN A 225 -8.30 -14.12 13.50
C ASN A 225 -9.74 -14.59 13.33
N LEU A 226 -9.98 -15.88 13.53
CA LEU A 226 -11.24 -16.54 13.20
C LEU A 226 -11.96 -17.00 14.47
N HIS A 227 -13.15 -16.47 14.68
CA HIS A 227 -14.01 -16.74 15.82
C HIS A 227 -15.40 -17.16 15.36
N ALA A 228 -16.11 -17.90 16.22
CA ALA A 228 -17.56 -18.04 16.09
C ALA A 228 -18.22 -16.89 16.88
N ALA A 229 -19.30 -16.29 16.35
CA ALA A 229 -20.03 -15.27 17.09
C ALA A 229 -20.80 -15.89 18.27
N ALA A 230 -20.83 -15.20 19.40
CA ALA A 230 -21.63 -15.62 20.55
C ALA A 230 -23.13 -15.40 20.28
N PRO A 231 -24.02 -16.27 20.77
CA PRO A 231 -25.46 -16.14 20.53
C PRO A 231 -26.00 -14.87 21.20
N ARG A 232 -26.91 -14.16 20.52
CA ARG A 232 -27.49 -12.91 21.02
C ARG A 232 -28.19 -13.04 22.38
N SER A 233 -28.75 -14.21 22.66
CA SER A 233 -29.45 -14.52 23.91
C SER A 233 -28.49 -14.61 25.11
N ASP A 234 -27.20 -14.88 24.87
CA ASP A 234 -26.19 -14.98 25.91
C ASP A 234 -24.81 -14.53 25.38
N PRO A 235 -24.62 -13.20 25.20
CA PRO A 235 -23.48 -12.63 24.49
C PRO A 235 -22.13 -12.74 25.22
N ILE A 236 -22.14 -13.18 26.48
CA ILE A 236 -20.93 -13.31 27.32
C ILE A 236 -20.44 -14.77 27.35
N LYS A 237 -21.30 -15.74 27.01
CA LYS A 237 -20.87 -17.14 26.95
C LYS A 237 -19.94 -17.41 25.78
N PRO A 238 -19.02 -18.40 25.90
CA PRO A 238 -18.24 -18.87 24.78
C PRO A 238 -19.16 -19.24 23.61
N ALA A 239 -18.78 -18.83 22.40
CA ALA A 239 -19.53 -19.16 21.21
C ALA A 239 -19.65 -20.68 21.02
N THR A 240 -20.77 -21.13 20.49
CA THR A 240 -20.98 -22.54 20.15
C THR A 240 -20.34 -22.85 18.81
N GLN A 241 -19.77 -24.04 18.66
CA GLN A 241 -19.25 -24.49 17.37
C GLN A 241 -20.40 -24.63 16.34
N PRO A 242 -20.33 -23.94 15.19
CA PRO A 242 -21.32 -24.09 14.13
C PRO A 242 -21.36 -25.53 13.60
N SER A 243 -22.55 -26.02 13.22
CA SER A 243 -22.66 -27.31 12.54
C SER A 243 -22.00 -27.27 11.15
N PRO A 244 -21.69 -28.43 10.52
CA PRO A 244 -20.99 -28.45 9.23
C PRO A 244 -21.71 -27.73 8.09
N SER A 245 -23.05 -27.71 8.12
CA SER A 245 -23.90 -26.97 7.17
C SER A 245 -24.04 -25.49 7.52
N GLU A 246 -23.61 -25.09 8.72
CA GLU A 246 -23.63 -23.72 9.21
C GLU A 246 -22.34 -22.95 8.97
N LEU A 247 -21.23 -23.67 8.79
CA LEU A 247 -19.94 -23.08 8.45
C LEU A 247 -19.97 -22.32 7.12
N PRO A 248 -19.08 -21.33 6.93
CA PRO A 248 -19.00 -20.58 5.68
C PRO A 248 -18.68 -21.48 4.49
N GLN A 249 -19.37 -21.27 3.37
CA GLN A 249 -19.20 -22.00 2.11
C GLN A 249 -19.38 -21.04 0.93
N GLY A 250 -18.78 -21.38 -0.23
CA GLY A 250 -18.95 -20.63 -1.48
C GLY A 250 -18.59 -19.15 -1.35
N ALA A 251 -19.57 -18.27 -1.60
CA ALA A 251 -19.39 -16.82 -1.53
C ALA A 251 -19.06 -16.28 -0.12
N ASN A 252 -19.25 -17.10 0.92
CA ASN A 252 -18.96 -16.73 2.31
C ASN A 252 -17.55 -17.16 2.77
N LEU A 253 -16.78 -17.83 1.91
CA LEU A 253 -15.36 -18.02 2.17
C LEU A 253 -14.66 -16.66 2.23
N LEU A 254 -13.64 -16.53 3.07
CA LEU A 254 -12.91 -15.28 3.25
C LEU A 254 -12.24 -14.82 1.96
N SER A 255 -11.68 -15.74 1.16
CA SER A 255 -11.11 -15.39 -0.14
C SER A 255 -12.18 -14.77 -1.06
N SER A 256 -13.39 -15.32 -1.10
CA SER A 256 -14.52 -14.77 -1.88
C SER A 256 -14.87 -13.35 -1.46
N VAL A 257 -14.87 -13.05 -0.15
CA VAL A 257 -15.14 -11.70 0.37
C VAL A 257 -14.03 -10.71 -0.03
N ILE A 258 -12.76 -11.12 0.05
CA ILE A 258 -11.60 -10.28 -0.31
C ILE A 258 -11.56 -10.02 -1.81
N LEU A 259 -11.67 -11.08 -2.61
CA LEU A 259 -11.52 -11.03 -4.08
C LEU A 259 -12.60 -10.17 -4.74
N ALA A 260 -13.77 -10.01 -4.13
CA ALA A 260 -14.85 -9.21 -4.66
C ALA A 260 -14.41 -7.79 -5.06
N ASN A 261 -13.60 -7.13 -4.21
CA ASN A 261 -13.15 -5.75 -4.44
C ASN A 261 -11.63 -5.54 -4.35
N ASN A 262 -10.85 -6.54 -3.91
CA ASN A 262 -9.39 -6.42 -3.76
C ASN A 262 -8.58 -7.39 -4.64
N SER A 263 -9.21 -8.10 -5.57
CA SER A 263 -8.53 -9.10 -6.43
C SER A 263 -7.36 -8.51 -7.25
N ALA A 264 -7.50 -7.28 -7.74
CA ALA A 264 -6.43 -6.59 -8.46
C ALA A 264 -5.19 -6.37 -7.59
N TYR A 265 -5.37 -6.14 -6.29
CA TYR A 265 -4.30 -5.79 -5.35
C TYR A 265 -3.74 -6.99 -4.57
N LEU A 266 -4.37 -8.16 -4.63
CA LEU A 266 -3.96 -9.32 -3.83
C LEU A 266 -2.73 -10.02 -4.43
N TYR A 267 -1.69 -10.18 -3.61
CA TYR A 267 -0.54 -11.06 -3.85
C TYR A 267 -0.73 -12.36 -3.04
N THR A 268 -0.62 -13.50 -3.71
CA THR A 268 -1.17 -14.77 -3.24
C THR A 268 -0.11 -15.84 -2.95
N PRO A 269 -0.44 -16.88 -2.15
CA PRO A 269 0.42 -18.05 -2.00
C PRO A 269 0.76 -18.75 -3.31
N SER A 270 -0.19 -18.82 -4.24
CA SER A 270 0.03 -19.47 -5.55
C SER A 270 1.00 -18.69 -6.44
N GLU A 271 0.91 -17.36 -6.47
CA GLU A 271 1.87 -16.50 -7.17
C GLU A 271 3.27 -16.65 -6.56
N LEU A 272 3.39 -16.59 -5.23
CA LEU A 272 4.67 -16.78 -4.54
C LEU A 272 5.29 -18.14 -4.86
N LEU A 273 4.50 -19.22 -4.81
CA LEU A 273 4.99 -20.57 -5.09
C LEU A 273 5.49 -20.69 -6.54
N SER A 274 4.71 -20.18 -7.51
CA SER A 274 5.09 -20.21 -8.92
C SER A 274 6.38 -19.43 -9.17
N GLN A 275 6.50 -18.23 -8.61
CA GLN A 275 7.68 -17.38 -8.79
C GLN A 275 8.92 -17.97 -8.10
N ARG A 276 8.76 -18.64 -6.95
CA ARG A 276 9.87 -19.33 -6.27
C ARG A 276 10.43 -20.51 -7.06
N GLN A 277 9.61 -21.19 -7.85
CA GLN A 277 10.01 -22.35 -8.64
C GLN A 277 10.86 -21.97 -9.86
N ASP A 278 10.68 -20.77 -10.39
CA ASP A 278 11.52 -20.22 -11.47
C ASP A 278 11.62 -18.69 -11.37
N LEU A 279 12.73 -18.23 -10.78
CA LEU A 279 13.03 -16.82 -10.57
C LEU A 279 13.25 -16.06 -11.88
N ASN A 280 13.57 -16.76 -12.97
CA ASN A 280 13.84 -16.19 -14.30
C ASN A 280 12.69 -16.39 -15.29
N ALA A 281 11.57 -17.01 -14.87
CA ALA A 281 10.39 -17.11 -15.71
C ALA A 281 9.89 -15.73 -16.12
N SER A 282 9.04 -15.68 -17.15
CA SER A 282 8.32 -14.44 -17.48
C SER A 282 7.54 -13.96 -16.25
N HIS A 283 7.71 -12.69 -15.87
CA HIS A 283 7.17 -12.14 -14.61
C HIS A 283 7.78 -12.78 -13.33
N GLY A 284 8.97 -13.38 -13.44
CA GLY A 284 9.78 -13.84 -12.32
C GLY A 284 10.58 -12.70 -11.69
N TRP A 285 11.12 -12.92 -10.48
CA TRP A 285 11.81 -11.88 -9.70
C TRP A 285 13.07 -11.31 -10.37
N PHE A 286 13.65 -12.04 -11.32
CA PHE A 286 14.84 -11.61 -12.08
C PHE A 286 14.53 -11.25 -13.54
N ASP A 287 13.28 -11.36 -13.98
CA ASP A 287 12.79 -10.87 -15.27
C ASP A 287 12.28 -9.41 -15.19
N VAL A 288 12.97 -8.59 -14.38
CA VAL A 288 12.66 -7.17 -14.13
C VAL A 288 13.94 -6.33 -14.06
N PRO A 289 13.87 -4.99 -14.24
CA PRO A 289 15.01 -4.12 -14.02
C PRO A 289 15.64 -4.33 -12.63
N ILE A 290 16.97 -4.24 -12.54
CA ILE A 290 17.73 -4.51 -11.31
C ILE A 290 17.18 -3.73 -10.10
N SER A 291 16.73 -2.48 -10.30
CA SER A 291 16.14 -1.65 -9.24
C SER A 291 14.86 -2.22 -8.62
N LEU A 292 14.19 -3.16 -9.29
CA LEU A 292 12.98 -3.84 -8.82
C LEU A 292 13.26 -5.27 -8.33
N GLN A 293 14.45 -5.81 -8.58
CA GLN A 293 14.81 -7.16 -8.15
C GLN A 293 14.99 -7.23 -6.62
N PRO A 294 14.60 -8.34 -5.97
CA PRO A 294 14.87 -8.55 -4.56
C PRO A 294 16.37 -8.76 -4.30
N ALA A 295 16.88 -8.19 -3.21
CA ALA A 295 18.26 -8.30 -2.80
C ALA A 295 18.60 -9.75 -2.40
N THR A 296 19.45 -10.40 -3.20
CA THR A 296 19.79 -11.83 -3.08
C THR A 296 20.59 -12.18 -1.83
N ALA A 297 21.13 -11.19 -1.11
CA ALA A 297 21.85 -11.40 0.15
C ALA A 297 20.96 -11.96 1.29
N TYR A 298 19.63 -11.90 1.12
CA TYR A 298 18.65 -12.23 2.15
C TYR A 298 18.03 -13.63 2.01
N PHE A 299 18.37 -14.37 0.95
CA PHE A 299 17.82 -15.70 0.70
C PHE A 299 18.76 -16.55 -0.14
N THR A 300 18.50 -17.84 -0.20
CA THR A 300 19.33 -18.78 -0.96
C THR A 300 18.74 -18.98 -2.36
N ILE A 301 19.61 -18.95 -3.37
CA ILE A 301 19.26 -19.28 -4.74
C ILE A 301 19.89 -20.62 -5.07
N GLU A 302 19.06 -21.55 -5.51
CA GLU A 302 19.46 -22.87 -5.97
C GLU A 302 19.32 -22.93 -7.50
N GLN A 303 20.12 -23.79 -8.14
CA GLN A 303 20.09 -24.00 -9.58
C GLN A 303 19.67 -25.44 -9.86
N GLY A 304 18.68 -25.63 -10.74
CA GLY A 304 18.20 -26.96 -11.14
C GLY A 304 17.59 -26.90 -12.53
N ASN A 305 17.91 -27.88 -13.39
CA ASN A 305 17.38 -27.97 -14.76
C ASN A 305 17.53 -26.69 -15.62
N GLY A 306 18.57 -25.87 -15.36
CA GLY A 306 18.78 -24.59 -16.04
C GLY A 306 17.92 -23.43 -15.52
N GLN A 307 17.17 -23.65 -14.43
CA GLN A 307 16.34 -22.66 -13.76
C GLN A 307 16.93 -22.30 -12.39
N SER A 308 16.73 -21.05 -11.98
CA SER A 308 17.07 -20.57 -10.64
C SER A 308 15.82 -20.58 -9.78
N PHE A 309 15.87 -21.17 -8.61
CA PHE A 309 14.72 -21.27 -7.71
C PHE A 309 15.13 -20.95 -6.27
N THR A 310 14.16 -20.74 -5.38
CA THR A 310 14.43 -20.49 -3.96
C THR A 310 13.37 -21.11 -3.06
N ASN A 311 13.82 -21.70 -1.96
CA ASN A 311 12.95 -22.30 -0.95
C ASN A 311 12.52 -21.31 0.15
N ASN A 312 13.31 -20.26 0.39
CA ASN A 312 13.13 -19.32 1.49
C ASN A 312 13.03 -17.85 1.05
N GLY A 313 13.28 -17.53 -0.22
CA GLY A 313 13.27 -16.16 -0.71
C GLY A 313 11.89 -15.53 -0.75
N TRP A 314 11.82 -14.21 -0.70
CA TRP A 314 10.60 -13.44 -0.91
C TRP A 314 10.91 -12.32 -1.91
N PRO A 315 9.92 -11.91 -2.72
CA PRO A 315 10.06 -10.70 -3.51
C PRO A 315 10.15 -9.46 -2.60
N SER A 316 10.56 -8.35 -3.17
CA SER A 316 10.66 -7.06 -2.51
C SER A 316 9.39 -6.22 -2.68
N GLU A 317 9.26 -5.11 -1.94
CA GLU A 317 8.13 -4.18 -2.14
C GLU A 317 8.17 -3.56 -3.54
N ALA A 318 9.36 -3.29 -4.09
CA ALA A 318 9.50 -2.82 -5.47
C ALA A 318 8.94 -3.82 -6.50
N PHE A 319 9.12 -5.12 -6.29
CA PHE A 319 8.56 -6.13 -7.17
C PHE A 319 7.03 -6.23 -7.01
N ILE A 320 6.54 -6.44 -5.78
CA ILE A 320 5.11 -6.69 -5.54
C ILE A 320 4.26 -5.44 -5.88
N ASP A 321 4.63 -4.26 -5.41
CA ASP A 321 3.84 -3.03 -5.58
C ASP A 321 4.12 -2.34 -6.93
N MET A 322 5.39 -2.12 -7.28
CA MET A 322 5.72 -1.29 -8.44
C MET A 322 5.71 -2.06 -9.78
N TYR A 323 6.05 -3.36 -9.77
CA TYR A 323 6.04 -4.18 -10.98
C TYR A 323 4.71 -4.94 -11.16
N GLU A 324 4.25 -5.67 -10.13
CA GLU A 324 3.01 -6.46 -10.20
C GLU A 324 1.74 -5.65 -9.91
N GLY A 325 1.86 -4.44 -9.35
CA GLY A 325 0.70 -3.61 -8.97
C GLY A 325 -0.09 -4.16 -7.77
N LYS A 326 0.46 -5.13 -7.05
CA LYS A 326 -0.17 -5.79 -5.90
C LYS A 326 0.18 -5.06 -4.60
N ARG A 327 -0.77 -4.98 -3.68
CA ARG A 327 -0.67 -4.15 -2.47
C ARG A 327 -1.22 -4.80 -1.22
N LEU A 328 -1.68 -6.05 -1.30
CA LEU A 328 -2.35 -6.74 -0.22
C LEU A 328 -1.84 -8.18 -0.10
N LEU A 329 -1.40 -8.56 1.09
CA LEU A 329 -1.17 -9.95 1.48
C LEU A 329 -2.10 -10.28 2.64
N VAL A 330 -2.68 -11.48 2.64
CA VAL A 330 -3.63 -11.91 3.66
C VAL A 330 -3.22 -13.27 4.20
N SER A 331 -3.18 -13.41 5.53
CA SER A 331 -2.93 -14.68 6.21
C SER A 331 -3.94 -14.95 7.31
N TYR A 332 -4.08 -16.21 7.68
CA TYR A 332 -4.75 -16.57 8.94
C TYR A 332 -3.89 -16.22 10.14
N GLY A 333 -4.51 -15.65 11.17
CA GLY A 333 -3.96 -15.50 12.51
C GLY A 333 -4.44 -16.63 13.42
N ASP A 334 -4.91 -16.28 14.61
CA ASP A 334 -5.44 -17.22 15.57
C ASP A 334 -6.81 -17.77 15.13
N VAL A 335 -7.04 -19.05 15.37
CA VAL A 335 -8.30 -19.72 15.01
C VAL A 335 -8.86 -20.41 16.24
N ASP A 336 -10.04 -19.96 16.64
CA ASP A 336 -10.75 -20.55 17.76
C ASP A 336 -11.10 -22.02 17.49
N PRO A 337 -11.14 -22.88 18.52
CA PRO A 337 -11.55 -24.28 18.38
C PRO A 337 -12.90 -24.46 17.69
N GLN A 338 -13.84 -23.53 17.90
CA GLN A 338 -15.15 -23.52 17.24
C GLN A 338 -15.03 -23.44 15.72
N MET A 339 -14.04 -22.72 15.21
CA MET A 339 -13.81 -22.49 13.78
C MET A 339 -12.76 -23.42 13.17
N ALA A 340 -12.25 -24.41 13.92
CA ALA A 340 -11.27 -25.39 13.44
C ALA A 340 -11.72 -26.18 12.20
N ARG A 341 -13.04 -26.26 11.95
CA ARG A 341 -13.64 -26.96 10.79
C ARG A 341 -13.89 -26.06 9.58
N TYR A 342 -13.49 -24.79 9.64
CA TYR A 342 -13.55 -23.89 8.49
C TYR A 342 -12.83 -24.50 7.27
N ASN A 343 -13.33 -24.22 6.06
CA ASN A 343 -12.76 -24.77 4.83
C ASN A 343 -11.51 -24.00 4.39
N PHE A 344 -10.39 -24.19 5.10
CA PHE A 344 -9.10 -23.57 4.77
C PHE A 344 -8.60 -23.93 3.36
N SER A 345 -8.87 -25.15 2.91
CA SER A 345 -8.47 -25.62 1.58
C SER A 345 -9.15 -24.84 0.45
N GLY A 346 -10.37 -24.34 0.68
CA GLY A 346 -11.09 -23.49 -0.27
C GLY A 346 -10.41 -22.14 -0.51
N ASP A 347 -9.62 -21.66 0.45
CA ASP A 347 -8.94 -20.37 0.42
C ASP A 347 -7.43 -20.47 0.17
N ALA A 348 -6.87 -21.69 0.13
CA ALA A 348 -5.44 -21.94 0.17
C ALA A 348 -4.64 -21.31 -1.00
N SER A 349 -5.30 -21.03 -2.13
CA SER A 349 -4.68 -20.34 -3.26
C SER A 349 -4.54 -18.83 -3.06
N TYR A 350 -5.26 -18.24 -2.11
CA TYR A 350 -5.39 -16.78 -1.95
C TYR A 350 -4.97 -16.27 -0.57
N ILE A 351 -5.16 -17.08 0.48
CA ILE A 351 -4.84 -16.71 1.86
C ILE A 351 -3.69 -17.59 2.36
N PHE A 352 -2.64 -16.94 2.85
CA PHE A 352 -1.49 -17.61 3.42
C PHE A 352 -1.88 -18.37 4.70
N PRO A 353 -1.29 -19.56 4.94
CA PRO A 353 -1.60 -20.32 6.15
C PRO A 353 -1.14 -19.59 7.41
N GLN A 354 -1.59 -20.07 8.57
CA GLN A 354 -1.17 -19.53 9.86
C GLN A 354 0.36 -19.50 9.97
N LYS A 355 0.88 -18.44 10.61
CA LYS A 355 2.32 -18.25 10.88
C LYS A 355 3.21 -18.11 9.64
N TYR A 356 2.63 -17.88 8.47
CA TYR A 356 3.41 -17.75 7.23
C TYR A 356 3.93 -16.32 6.98
N LEU A 357 3.16 -15.31 7.42
CA LEU A 357 3.51 -13.88 7.30
C LEU A 357 3.86 -13.24 8.66
N GLN A 358 4.03 -14.07 9.70
CA GLN A 358 4.30 -13.61 11.05
C GLN A 358 5.12 -14.66 11.81
N ASP A 359 6.19 -14.20 12.45
CA ASP A 359 6.96 -14.92 13.44
C ASP A 359 6.95 -14.13 14.75
N GLN A 360 6.04 -14.49 15.66
CA GLN A 360 5.86 -13.80 16.93
C GLN A 360 7.02 -14.10 17.88
N GLN A 361 7.79 -13.07 18.19
CA GLN A 361 8.90 -13.14 19.12
C GLN A 361 8.43 -12.92 20.55
N LYS A 362 9.00 -13.69 21.48
CA LYS A 362 9.00 -13.34 22.90
C LYS A 362 10.13 -12.35 23.13
N SER A 363 9.82 -11.06 22.99
CA SER A 363 10.75 -9.99 23.33
C SER A 363 10.43 -9.43 24.71
N VAL A 364 11.45 -9.23 25.53
CA VAL A 364 11.34 -8.50 26.79
C VAL A 364 11.97 -7.14 26.59
N THR A 365 11.20 -6.08 26.78
CA THR A 365 11.66 -4.70 26.67
C THR A 365 11.64 -4.06 28.05
N THR A 366 12.71 -3.35 28.39
CA THR A 366 12.77 -2.46 29.55
C THR A 366 13.15 -1.06 29.10
N ALA A 367 13.11 -0.09 30.02
CA ALA A 367 13.52 1.28 29.72
C ALA A 367 14.98 1.41 29.21
N ALA A 368 15.81 0.36 29.37
CA ALA A 368 17.17 0.28 28.84
C ALA A 368 17.26 -0.32 27.43
N GLY A 369 16.15 -0.82 26.87
CA GLY A 369 16.05 -1.43 25.55
C GLY A 369 15.49 -2.85 25.58
N VAL A 370 15.65 -3.57 24.48
CA VAL A 370 15.21 -4.96 24.36
C VAL A 370 16.19 -5.88 25.12
N GLU A 371 15.79 -6.36 26.29
CA GLU A 371 16.59 -7.27 27.14
C GLU A 371 16.73 -8.66 26.55
N SER A 372 15.73 -9.13 25.80
CA SER A 372 15.79 -10.43 25.12
C SER A 372 14.99 -10.44 23.81
N GLY A 373 15.44 -11.28 22.88
CA GLY A 373 14.81 -11.44 21.55
C GLY A 373 15.34 -10.49 20.47
N CYS A 374 16.31 -9.62 20.77
CA CYS A 374 16.92 -8.74 19.77
C CYS A 374 17.71 -9.54 18.71
N PHE A 375 17.49 -9.26 17.42
CA PHE A 375 18.22 -9.93 16.34
C PHE A 375 19.62 -9.34 16.08
N PHE A 376 19.89 -8.13 16.58
CA PHE A 376 21.23 -7.57 16.55
C PHE A 376 22.17 -8.42 17.43
N LYS A 377 23.21 -8.99 16.80
CA LYS A 377 24.23 -9.78 17.47
C LYS A 377 25.61 -9.28 17.05
N TYR A 378 26.35 -8.74 18.01
CA TYR A 378 27.71 -8.25 17.76
C TYR A 378 28.60 -9.36 17.19
N GLY A 379 29.36 -9.06 16.15
CA GLY A 379 30.28 -10.00 15.47
C GLY A 379 29.60 -11.09 14.63
N VAL A 380 28.27 -11.13 14.54
CA VAL A 380 27.54 -12.03 13.64
C VAL A 380 27.03 -11.22 12.46
N HIS A 381 27.45 -11.56 11.25
CA HIS A 381 27.15 -10.77 10.05
C HIS A 381 26.35 -11.53 8.98
N GLU A 382 26.22 -12.85 9.14
CA GLU A 382 25.50 -13.70 8.18
C GLU A 382 23.98 -13.61 8.40
N VAL A 383 23.24 -13.29 7.34
CA VAL A 383 21.77 -13.14 7.41
C VAL A 383 21.10 -14.42 7.90
N ALA A 384 21.56 -15.57 7.43
CA ALA A 384 21.00 -16.87 7.80
C ALA A 384 21.14 -17.20 9.30
N ASN A 385 22.19 -16.68 9.97
CA ASN A 385 22.43 -16.94 11.41
C ASN A 385 21.62 -16.03 12.32
N ILE A 386 21.13 -14.91 11.79
CA ILE A 386 20.30 -13.94 12.51
C ILE A 386 18.83 -14.23 12.22
N ASN A 387 18.46 -14.26 10.94
CA ASN A 387 17.14 -14.57 10.40
C ASN A 387 15.98 -13.91 11.14
N ASN A 388 15.81 -12.59 10.97
CA ASN A 388 14.65 -11.84 11.47
C ASN A 388 13.46 -11.83 10.49
N SER A 389 13.35 -12.85 9.63
CA SER A 389 12.25 -12.98 8.67
C SER A 389 10.90 -13.03 9.38
N TRP A 390 9.98 -12.14 9.01
CA TRP A 390 8.63 -11.99 9.56
C TRP A 390 8.58 -11.71 11.07
N ALA A 391 9.69 -11.28 11.68
CA ALA A 391 9.75 -11.02 13.11
C ALA A 391 8.74 -9.92 13.52
N THR A 392 7.87 -10.26 14.46
CA THR A 392 6.90 -9.35 15.07
C THR A 392 6.93 -9.45 16.60
N ALA A 393 6.56 -8.39 17.30
CA ALA A 393 6.33 -8.43 18.74
C ALA A 393 5.11 -7.60 19.10
N SER A 394 4.23 -8.16 19.94
CA SER A 394 3.08 -7.43 20.48
C SER A 394 3.57 -6.44 21.53
N VAL A 395 3.15 -5.19 21.38
CA VAL A 395 3.43 -4.09 22.31
C VAL A 395 2.14 -3.82 23.07
N ILE A 396 2.17 -4.13 24.36
CA ILE A 396 1.12 -3.78 25.31
C ILE A 396 1.69 -2.64 26.17
N PRO A 397 1.24 -1.39 25.98
CA PRO A 397 1.68 -0.24 26.74
C PRO A 397 1.19 -0.39 28.20
N GLY A 398 1.90 -1.17 29.02
CA GLY A 398 1.54 -1.36 30.42
C GLY A 398 1.64 -0.04 31.18
N ALA A 399 0.54 0.68 31.40
CA ALA A 399 0.37 1.82 32.31
C ALA A 399 1.39 2.98 32.25
N LEU A 400 2.31 3.01 31.27
CA LEU A 400 3.34 4.04 31.15
C LEU A 400 2.84 5.26 30.35
N PRO A 401 3.30 6.48 30.68
CA PRO A 401 3.01 7.68 29.90
C PRO A 401 3.50 7.60 28.45
N LEU A 402 2.75 8.22 27.53
CA LEU A 402 3.01 8.20 26.08
C LEU A 402 4.46 8.57 25.70
N SER A 403 5.07 9.50 26.43
CA SER A 403 6.43 9.99 26.20
C SER A 403 7.56 8.98 26.44
N LEU A 404 7.29 7.83 27.08
CA LEU A 404 8.28 6.77 27.29
C LEU A 404 8.25 5.70 26.19
N PHE A 405 7.24 5.69 25.30
CA PHE A 405 7.09 4.64 24.27
C PHE A 405 8.02 4.82 23.06
N ASP A 406 8.47 6.04 22.77
CA ASP A 406 9.34 6.31 21.63
C ASP A 406 10.65 5.50 21.68
N GLY A 407 11.20 5.36 22.88
CA GLY A 407 12.42 4.58 23.12
C GLY A 407 12.20 3.09 22.86
N ASP A 408 11.13 2.52 23.40
CA ASP A 408 10.83 1.08 23.30
C ASP A 408 10.50 0.67 21.86
N ILE A 409 9.66 1.43 21.16
CA ILE A 409 9.28 1.15 19.75
C ILE A 409 10.51 1.28 18.84
N SER A 410 11.32 2.31 19.04
CA SER A 410 12.58 2.49 18.32
C SER A 410 13.54 1.32 18.57
N ASN A 411 13.65 0.86 19.81
CA ASN A 411 14.53 -0.25 20.19
C ASN A 411 14.05 -1.59 19.60
N ILE A 412 12.75 -1.90 19.65
CA ILE A 412 12.15 -3.08 19.01
C ILE A 412 12.44 -3.06 17.50
N THR A 413 12.21 -1.90 16.86
CA THR A 413 12.46 -1.73 15.43
C THR A 413 13.94 -1.89 15.09
N GLY A 414 14.83 -1.24 15.86
CA GLY A 414 16.29 -1.35 15.71
C GLY A 414 16.82 -2.77 15.93
N CYS A 415 16.10 -3.57 16.72
CA CYS A 415 16.34 -5.00 16.91
C CYS A 415 15.88 -5.87 15.74
N GLY A 416 15.39 -5.28 14.64
CA GLY A 416 14.92 -6.02 13.47
C GLY A 416 13.54 -6.64 13.65
N ILE A 417 12.74 -6.16 14.60
CA ILE A 417 11.39 -6.68 14.92
C ILE A 417 10.33 -5.65 14.53
N SER A 418 9.24 -6.11 13.93
CA SER A 418 8.08 -5.25 13.65
C SER A 418 7.20 -5.09 14.88
N PRO A 419 7.01 -3.88 15.41
CA PRO A 419 6.16 -3.67 16.58
C PRO A 419 4.68 -3.75 16.17
N VAL A 420 3.86 -4.46 16.97
CA VAL A 420 2.41 -4.61 16.75
C VAL A 420 1.67 -4.10 17.97
N LEU A 421 0.96 -2.99 17.85
CA LEU A 421 0.18 -2.40 18.93
C LEU A 421 -1.05 -3.24 19.22
N ASN A 422 -1.20 -3.70 20.47
CA ASN A 422 -2.34 -4.49 20.91
C ASN A 422 -3.03 -3.88 22.14
N ASP A 423 -3.14 -2.56 22.16
CA ASP A 423 -3.86 -1.82 23.21
C ASP A 423 -4.40 -0.48 22.69
N THR A 424 -5.40 0.06 23.38
CA THR A 424 -5.98 1.38 23.09
C THR A 424 -5.06 2.48 23.63
N LEU A 425 -4.60 3.38 22.78
CA LEU A 425 -3.76 4.50 23.21
C LEU A 425 -4.59 5.70 23.67
N GLY A 426 -4.22 6.30 24.80
CA GLY A 426 -4.85 7.51 25.32
C GLY A 426 -6.33 7.35 25.72
N ASN A 427 -6.79 6.12 25.97
CA ASN A 427 -8.20 5.78 26.23
C ASN A 427 -9.16 6.28 25.15
N ALA A 428 -8.70 6.37 23.91
CA ALA A 428 -9.46 6.84 22.77
C ALA A 428 -9.19 5.96 21.55
N THR A 429 -10.21 5.72 20.75
CA THR A 429 -10.04 5.08 19.44
C THR A 429 -9.27 6.00 18.50
N ALA A 430 -8.70 5.45 17.42
CA ALA A 430 -8.06 6.27 16.39
C ALA A 430 -9.06 7.16 15.62
N ALA A 431 -10.37 6.93 15.74
CA ALA A 431 -11.41 7.86 15.24
C ALA A 431 -11.63 9.05 16.17
N GLU A 432 -11.52 8.86 17.48
CA GLU A 432 -11.71 9.93 18.48
C GLU A 432 -10.46 10.79 18.63
N ASN A 433 -9.28 10.16 18.63
CA ASN A 433 -7.99 10.83 18.69
C ASN A 433 -6.89 10.00 18.04
N PHE A 434 -6.48 10.38 16.82
CA PHE A 434 -5.46 9.66 16.07
C PHE A 434 -4.01 9.98 16.50
N LEU A 435 -3.77 11.04 17.28
CA LEU A 435 -2.42 11.54 17.58
C LEU A 435 -1.51 10.52 18.29
N PRO A 436 -1.96 9.77 19.33
CA PRO A 436 -1.10 8.76 19.96
C PRO A 436 -0.73 7.61 19.00
N TYR A 437 -1.64 7.27 18.08
CA TYR A 437 -1.39 6.27 17.04
C TYR A 437 -0.39 6.78 15.99
N GLN A 438 -0.40 8.09 15.71
CA GLN A 438 0.60 8.73 14.88
C GLN A 438 2.00 8.66 15.52
N GLU A 439 2.12 9.04 16.80
CA GLU A 439 3.37 8.98 17.56
C GLU A 439 3.95 7.56 17.55
N TYR A 440 3.11 6.53 17.71
CA TYR A 440 3.51 5.12 17.63
C TYR A 440 4.17 4.78 16.29
N VAL A 441 3.55 5.19 15.17
CA VAL A 441 4.10 4.92 13.83
C VAL A 441 5.40 5.70 13.64
N GLU A 442 5.44 6.97 14.04
CA GLU A 442 6.63 7.82 13.92
C GLU A 442 7.83 7.29 14.71
N ALA A 443 7.59 6.72 15.90
CA ALA A 443 8.62 6.06 16.70
C ALA A 443 9.22 4.81 16.03
N SER A 444 8.44 4.15 15.16
CA SER A 444 8.91 3.00 14.35
C SER A 444 9.73 3.41 13.11
N ILE A 445 9.79 4.71 12.78
CA ILE A 445 10.64 5.21 11.68
C ILE A 445 12.10 5.11 12.13
N TRP A 446 12.84 4.22 11.47
CA TRP A 446 14.20 3.88 11.87
C TRP A 446 15.32 4.78 11.31
N PRO A 447 15.25 5.38 10.09
CA PRO A 447 16.39 6.11 9.55
C PRO A 447 16.54 7.48 10.20
N TRP A 448 15.53 8.34 10.08
CA TRP A 448 15.65 9.77 10.42
C TRP A 448 15.47 10.07 11.91
N ALA A 449 16.22 11.06 12.39
CA ALA A 449 15.97 11.66 13.69
C ALA A 449 14.64 12.44 13.69
N VAL A 450 14.14 12.79 14.87
CA VAL A 450 12.93 13.62 15.01
C VAL A 450 13.14 14.96 14.31
N GLY A 451 12.19 15.35 13.45
CA GLY A 451 12.26 16.59 12.65
C GLY A 451 13.17 16.54 11.42
N GLU A 452 13.84 15.41 11.15
CA GLU A 452 14.63 15.18 9.94
C GLU A 452 13.83 14.38 8.90
N PRO A 453 14.09 14.52 7.59
CA PRO A 453 15.10 15.40 7.00
C PRO A 453 14.65 16.87 6.97
N GLN A 454 15.49 17.78 7.47
CA GLN A 454 15.18 19.21 7.46
C GLN A 454 15.14 19.78 6.02
N ASN A 455 14.03 20.44 5.68
CA ASN A 455 13.86 21.05 4.37
C ASN A 455 14.57 22.42 4.30
N THR A 456 15.80 22.45 3.77
CA THR A 456 16.61 23.68 3.70
C THR A 456 16.39 24.52 2.43
N VAL A 457 15.28 24.33 1.71
CA VAL A 457 14.94 25.15 0.53
C VAL A 457 14.81 26.66 0.87
N SER A 458 14.62 27.01 2.13
CA SER A 458 14.45 28.39 2.60
C SER A 458 15.74 29.18 2.88
N GLY A 459 16.92 28.60 2.67
CA GLY A 459 18.18 29.34 2.76
C GLY A 459 18.39 30.19 1.51
N GLY A 460 18.27 31.52 1.64
CA GLY A 460 18.59 32.48 0.57
C GLY A 460 19.96 32.25 -0.06
N ASP A 461 20.15 32.78 -1.28
CA ASP A 461 21.35 32.66 -2.12
C ASP A 461 22.65 32.75 -1.29
N GLY A 462 23.19 31.58 -0.89
CA GLY A 462 24.39 31.47 -0.07
C GLY A 462 24.34 30.44 1.08
N GLY A 463 23.17 30.01 1.53
CA GLY A 463 23.05 28.95 2.55
C GLY A 463 23.32 27.56 1.97
N GLN A 464 24.40 26.89 2.40
CA GLN A 464 24.73 25.54 1.93
C GLN A 464 23.61 24.55 2.29
N LYS A 465 22.83 24.10 1.29
CA LYS A 465 21.64 23.26 1.49
C LYS A 465 22.03 21.89 2.05
N ALA A 466 21.35 21.47 3.11
CA ALA A 466 21.50 20.16 3.71
C ALA A 466 20.74 19.13 2.86
N ARG A 467 21.47 18.37 2.04
CA ARG A 467 20.92 17.48 0.98
C ARG A 467 21.53 16.09 0.99
N CYS A 468 22.39 15.80 1.96
CA CYS A 468 23.09 14.53 2.10
C CYS A 468 22.86 13.97 3.50
N ALA A 469 22.63 12.68 3.63
CA ALA A 469 22.34 12.04 4.91
C ALA A 469 23.64 11.66 5.63
N ALA A 470 23.68 11.90 6.94
CA ALA A 470 24.74 11.38 7.79
C ALA A 470 24.14 10.72 9.04
N LEU A 471 24.69 9.56 9.41
CA LEU A 471 24.38 8.83 10.63
C LEU A 471 25.07 9.50 11.82
N ASN A 472 24.31 9.77 12.88
CA ASN A 472 24.80 10.31 14.13
C ASN A 472 25.11 9.18 15.14
N ALA A 473 26.33 9.15 15.67
CA ALA A 473 26.78 8.12 16.62
C ALA A 473 25.94 8.07 17.90
N THR A 474 25.49 9.23 18.39
CA THR A 474 24.77 9.34 19.65
C THR A 474 23.35 8.79 19.49
N SER A 475 22.59 9.30 18.54
CA SER A 475 21.20 8.87 18.34
C SER A 475 21.05 7.57 17.57
N GLY A 476 22.05 7.17 16.77
CA GLY A 476 21.90 6.06 15.80
C GLY A 476 20.93 6.39 14.66
N ARG A 477 20.55 7.66 14.51
CA ARG A 477 19.62 8.17 13.50
C ARG A 477 20.34 9.07 12.51
N TRP A 478 19.71 9.26 11.36
CA TRP A 478 20.20 10.08 10.26
C TRP A 478 19.71 11.51 10.41
N GLN A 479 20.50 12.44 9.90
CA GLN A 479 20.16 13.84 9.79
C GLN A 479 20.63 14.38 8.44
N ALA A 480 19.88 15.32 7.88
CA ALA A 480 20.26 16.00 6.66
C ALA A 480 21.40 16.97 6.98
N VAL A 481 22.49 16.87 6.23
CA VAL A 481 23.65 17.75 6.38
C VAL A 481 24.12 18.25 5.02
N ASN A 482 24.92 19.30 5.07
CA ASN A 482 25.52 19.90 3.89
C ASN A 482 26.57 18.97 3.26
N CYS A 483 26.36 18.64 1.99
CA CYS A 483 27.16 17.70 1.22
C CYS A 483 28.66 18.08 1.10
N GLY A 484 29.01 19.36 1.31
CA GLY A 484 30.38 19.86 1.28
C GLY A 484 31.17 19.65 2.58
N GLN A 485 30.54 19.10 3.63
CA GLN A 485 31.20 18.76 4.89
C GLN A 485 32.11 17.53 4.75
N TRP A 486 33.06 17.39 5.66
CA TRP A 486 34.07 16.33 5.63
C TRP A 486 33.79 15.31 6.73
N TYR A 487 33.23 14.16 6.35
CA TYR A 487 33.02 13.01 7.23
C TYR A 487 33.59 11.74 6.60
N PHE A 488 33.73 10.69 7.41
CA PHE A 488 34.07 9.36 6.90
C PHE A 488 32.86 8.73 6.18
N PRO A 489 33.07 7.86 5.19
CA PRO A 489 31.99 7.09 4.56
C PRO A 489 31.67 5.82 5.35
N ALA A 490 30.39 5.45 5.37
CA ALA A 490 29.93 4.11 5.71
C ALA A 490 30.20 3.15 4.54
N CYS A 491 31.11 2.19 4.72
CA CYS A 491 31.49 1.24 3.68
C CYS A 491 30.91 -0.14 3.99
N ARG A 492 30.02 -0.65 3.14
CA ARG A 492 29.50 -2.02 3.25
C ARG A 492 30.50 -3.01 2.64
N VAL A 493 30.76 -4.11 3.33
CA VAL A 493 31.70 -5.15 2.87
C VAL A 493 30.99 -6.13 1.94
N GLY A 494 31.48 -6.25 0.70
CA GLY A 494 30.90 -7.14 -0.31
C GLY A 494 29.37 -6.99 -0.43
N ASN A 495 28.66 -8.13 -0.45
CA ASN A 495 27.20 -8.15 -0.45
C ASN A 495 26.59 -8.39 0.96
N SER A 496 27.39 -8.33 2.02
CA SER A 496 26.98 -8.70 3.38
C SER A 496 26.19 -7.56 4.07
N PRO A 497 24.87 -7.70 4.33
CA PRO A 497 24.04 -6.60 4.87
C PRO A 497 24.47 -6.07 6.23
N TYR A 498 25.02 -6.95 7.07
CA TYR A 498 25.33 -6.65 8.46
C TYR A 498 26.82 -6.40 8.71
N GLN A 499 27.63 -6.33 7.65
CA GLN A 499 29.07 -6.11 7.75
C GLN A 499 29.47 -4.74 7.20
N TRP A 500 29.87 -3.85 8.09
CA TRP A 500 30.23 -2.47 7.79
C TRP A 500 31.63 -2.17 8.30
N VAL A 501 32.36 -1.32 7.57
CA VAL A 501 33.62 -0.71 7.99
C VAL A 501 33.56 0.80 7.76
N VAL A 502 34.32 1.55 8.54
CA VAL A 502 34.47 3.00 8.35
C VAL A 502 35.59 3.23 7.33
N GLY A 503 35.38 4.14 6.38
CA GLY A 503 36.41 4.48 5.39
C GLY A 503 37.70 5.01 6.02
N THR A 504 38.78 4.96 5.25
CA THR A 504 40.14 5.28 5.73
C THR A 504 40.41 6.78 5.84
N ALA A 505 39.63 7.61 5.15
CA ALA A 505 39.81 9.04 5.09
C ALA A 505 38.46 9.78 5.03
N ARG A 506 38.47 11.02 5.51
CA ARG A 506 37.31 11.93 5.41
C ARG A 506 37.24 12.53 4.01
N GLY A 507 36.04 12.85 3.58
CA GLY A 507 35.82 13.55 2.31
C GLY A 507 34.45 14.19 2.22
N GLN A 508 34.28 14.99 1.18
CA GLN A 508 32.97 15.53 0.79
C GLN A 508 32.11 14.42 0.21
N TYR A 509 30.79 14.57 0.35
CA TYR A 509 29.83 13.54 -0.06
C TYR A 509 30.04 13.08 -1.51
N ALA A 510 30.37 13.98 -2.44
CA ALA A 510 30.54 13.67 -3.86
C ALA A 510 31.79 12.81 -4.18
N THR A 511 32.79 12.76 -3.30
CA THR A 511 34.09 12.11 -3.58
C THR A 511 34.51 11.09 -2.53
N VAL A 512 33.75 10.97 -1.43
CA VAL A 512 34.12 10.15 -0.28
C VAL A 512 34.14 8.65 -0.57
N ASN A 513 33.46 8.20 -1.64
CA ASN A 513 33.43 6.80 -2.06
C ASN A 513 34.82 6.18 -2.29
N ARG A 514 35.84 7.00 -2.63
CA ARG A 514 37.22 6.54 -2.83
C ARG A 514 37.94 6.15 -1.53
N ALA A 515 37.38 6.49 -0.38
CA ALA A 515 37.95 6.15 0.93
C ALA A 515 37.48 4.77 1.44
N CYS A 516 36.58 4.08 0.73
CA CYS A 516 36.28 2.68 0.98
C CYS A 516 37.38 1.80 0.35
N GLY A 517 37.84 0.77 1.07
CA GLY A 517 38.86 -0.16 0.58
C GLY A 517 38.31 -1.15 -0.46
N ASP A 518 39.20 -1.91 -1.12
CA ASP A 518 38.90 -2.71 -2.32
C ASP A 518 37.74 -3.71 -2.17
N ASN A 519 37.51 -4.24 -0.97
CA ASN A 519 36.41 -5.19 -0.67
C ASN A 519 35.15 -4.53 -0.09
N SER A 520 35.05 -3.21 -0.13
CA SER A 520 33.96 -2.45 0.46
C SER A 520 33.52 -1.28 -0.41
N THR A 521 32.26 -0.88 -0.31
CA THR A 521 31.69 0.20 -1.13
C THR A 521 30.88 1.17 -0.28
N PHE A 522 30.89 2.46 -0.66
CA PHE A 522 30.10 3.47 0.03
C PHE A 522 28.61 3.20 -0.22
N ASP A 523 27.88 2.84 0.84
CA ASP A 523 26.51 2.33 0.75
C ASP A 523 25.63 2.84 1.90
N THR A 524 24.37 2.40 1.89
CA THR A 524 23.31 2.86 2.79
C THR A 524 22.66 1.66 3.48
N PRO A 525 22.46 1.67 4.81
CA PRO A 525 21.64 0.67 5.48
C PRO A 525 20.23 0.68 4.90
N ARG A 526 19.67 -0.49 4.62
CA ARG A 526 18.34 -0.63 3.99
C ARG A 526 17.27 -1.15 4.92
N THR A 527 17.64 -1.56 6.13
CA THR A 527 16.72 -1.97 7.20
C THR A 527 17.15 -1.36 8.53
N ALA A 528 16.24 -1.34 9.50
CA ALA A 528 16.54 -0.92 10.86
C ALA A 528 17.68 -1.73 11.49
N LEU A 529 17.69 -3.04 11.22
CA LEU A 529 18.75 -3.94 11.71
C LEU A 529 20.09 -3.64 11.06
N GLU A 530 20.15 -3.43 9.74
CA GLU A 530 21.38 -2.98 9.06
C GLU A 530 21.91 -1.67 9.68
N ASN A 531 21.02 -0.73 10.00
CA ASN A 531 21.39 0.55 10.62
C ASN A 531 21.94 0.38 12.04
N SER A 532 21.42 -0.58 12.82
CA SER A 532 21.97 -0.96 14.13
C SER A 532 23.39 -1.51 14.01
N TYR A 533 23.66 -2.35 13.00
CA TYR A 533 25.02 -2.83 12.70
C TYR A 533 25.97 -1.68 12.35
N LEU A 534 25.56 -0.79 11.44
CA LEU A 534 26.37 0.38 11.10
C LEU A 534 26.62 1.30 12.30
N THR A 535 25.60 1.54 13.13
CA THR A 535 25.71 2.35 14.35
C THR A 535 26.71 1.73 15.34
N SER A 536 26.65 0.41 15.53
CA SER A 536 27.62 -0.31 16.36
C SER A 536 29.04 -0.17 15.83
N THR A 537 29.25 -0.37 14.52
CA THR A 537 30.55 -0.20 13.87
C THR A 537 31.08 1.23 14.07
N TRP A 538 30.22 2.24 13.89
CA TRP A 538 30.63 3.64 14.04
C TRP A 538 31.03 3.98 15.48
N ARG A 539 30.24 3.54 16.46
CA ARG A 539 30.54 3.73 17.89
C ARG A 539 31.83 3.02 18.31
N GLN A 540 32.08 1.82 17.80
CA GLN A 540 33.31 1.09 18.05
C GLN A 540 34.52 1.84 17.48
N TYR A 541 34.47 2.23 16.20
CA TYR A 541 35.54 2.99 15.56
C TYR A 541 35.87 4.27 16.33
N LYS A 542 34.86 4.98 16.84
CA LYS A 542 35.04 6.16 17.69
C LYS A 542 35.72 5.86 19.02
N THR A 543 35.40 4.73 19.64
CA THR A 543 36.02 4.31 20.90
C THR A 543 37.50 3.98 20.69
N GLU A 544 37.84 3.35 19.57
CA GLU A 544 39.21 3.03 19.17
C GLU A 544 40.01 4.28 18.74
N ASN A 545 39.32 5.34 18.34
CA ASN A 545 39.89 6.61 17.88
C ASN A 545 39.37 7.79 18.74
N SER A 546 39.58 7.71 20.06
CA SER A 546 38.95 8.63 21.03
C SER A 546 39.28 10.12 20.83
N ASP A 547 40.36 10.44 20.14
CA ASP A 547 40.73 11.83 19.79
C ASP A 547 39.82 12.44 18.70
N MET A 548 38.94 11.63 18.10
CA MET A 548 38.02 12.07 17.05
C MET A 548 36.71 12.64 17.62
N ASN A 549 36.50 13.94 17.38
CA ASN A 549 35.29 14.64 17.81
C ASN A 549 34.08 14.49 16.87
N ASP A 550 34.26 13.93 15.67
CA ASP A 550 33.20 13.78 14.68
C ASP A 550 32.09 12.86 15.20
N GLN A 551 30.84 13.34 15.20
CA GLN A 551 29.67 12.53 15.57
C GLN A 551 29.01 11.89 14.34
N LEU A 552 29.36 12.34 13.15
CA LEU A 552 28.63 12.03 11.92
C LEU A 552 29.43 11.14 10.98
N LEU A 553 28.73 10.21 10.35
CA LEU A 553 29.24 9.29 9.34
C LEU A 553 28.39 9.45 8.07
N TRP A 554 29.01 9.65 6.92
CA TRP A 554 28.28 9.70 5.66
C TRP A 554 27.56 8.39 5.39
N VAL A 555 26.31 8.49 4.96
CA VAL A 555 25.50 7.39 4.44
C VAL A 555 25.18 7.74 2.99
N ASN A 556 25.25 6.79 2.05
CA ASN A 556 25.10 7.06 0.61
C ASN A 556 23.64 7.34 0.19
N PHE A 557 23.02 8.36 0.79
CA PHE A 557 21.62 8.76 0.62
C PHE A 557 21.52 10.28 0.55
N ASN A 558 20.81 10.79 -0.46
CA ASN A 558 20.78 12.23 -0.76
C ASN A 558 19.54 12.65 -1.54
N ASP A 559 19.20 13.94 -1.54
CA ASP A 559 18.12 14.52 -2.35
C ASP A 559 18.64 15.56 -3.37
N ILE A 560 19.89 15.39 -3.84
CA ILE A 560 20.59 16.39 -4.67
C ILE A 560 19.84 16.66 -5.98
N ASP A 561 19.42 15.60 -6.68
CA ASP A 561 18.75 15.70 -7.99
C ASP A 561 17.42 16.46 -7.88
N ALA A 562 16.60 16.16 -6.87
CA ALA A 562 15.32 16.81 -6.64
C ALA A 562 15.04 16.93 -5.14
N ALA A 563 14.70 18.14 -4.68
CA ALA A 563 14.44 18.40 -3.27
C ALA A 563 13.32 17.48 -2.78
N THR A 564 13.47 16.94 -1.57
CA THR A 564 12.55 15.98 -0.93
C THR A 564 12.50 14.58 -1.57
N CYS A 565 13.23 14.33 -2.66
CA CYS A 565 13.33 13.02 -3.30
C CYS A 565 14.66 12.35 -2.93
N TRP A 566 14.67 11.65 -1.81
CA TRP A 566 15.87 10.99 -1.32
C TRP A 566 16.16 9.69 -2.05
N VAL A 567 17.39 9.52 -2.53
CA VAL A 567 17.83 8.40 -3.36
C VAL A 567 19.16 7.84 -2.88
N ILE A 568 19.34 6.52 -3.05
CA ILE A 568 20.61 5.83 -2.76
C ILE A 568 21.57 6.09 -3.93
N GLY A 569 22.79 6.55 -3.63
CA GLY A 569 23.84 6.75 -4.63
C GLY A 569 24.16 8.22 -4.94
N GLN A 570 25.45 8.54 -5.05
CA GLN A 570 25.95 9.91 -5.31
C GLN A 570 25.50 10.51 -6.66
N ASN A 571 25.22 9.66 -7.66
CA ASN A 571 24.80 10.07 -9.01
C ASN A 571 23.38 9.55 -9.35
N ALA A 572 22.61 9.20 -8.32
CA ALA A 572 21.25 8.71 -8.52
C ALA A 572 20.28 9.85 -8.83
N THR A 573 19.21 9.50 -9.51
CA THR A 573 18.23 10.45 -10.03
C THR A 573 16.87 10.13 -9.45
N CYS A 574 16.08 11.16 -9.16
CA CYS A 574 14.76 10.99 -8.58
C CYS A 574 13.85 10.21 -9.55
N PRO A 575 13.35 9.02 -9.15
CA PRO A 575 12.53 8.17 -10.04
C PRO A 575 11.15 8.79 -10.33
N TYR A 576 10.72 9.74 -9.51
CA TYR A 576 9.40 10.38 -9.61
C TYR A 576 9.36 11.54 -10.62
N LEU A 577 10.52 11.99 -11.09
CA LEU A 577 10.58 13.03 -12.10
C LEU A 577 10.39 12.43 -13.49
N LYS A 578 9.28 12.80 -14.15
CA LYS A 578 9.12 12.57 -15.59
C LYS A 578 10.11 13.45 -16.33
N ARG A 579 11.27 12.89 -16.68
CA ARG A 579 12.17 13.52 -17.63
C ARG A 579 11.46 13.53 -18.97
N THR A 580 11.01 14.70 -19.41
CA THR A 580 10.65 14.89 -20.81
C THR A 580 11.88 14.56 -21.63
N SER A 581 11.94 13.36 -22.22
CA SER A 581 12.96 13.07 -23.21
C SER A 581 12.71 14.03 -24.37
N THR A 582 13.56 15.05 -24.50
CA THR A 582 13.69 15.87 -25.70
C THR A 582 14.33 15.04 -26.81
N GLY A 583 13.66 13.95 -27.19
CA GLY A 583 14.11 12.99 -28.18
C GLY A 583 13.04 11.92 -28.38
N ASN A 584 12.33 12.02 -29.50
CA ASN A 584 11.44 11.01 -30.10
C ASN A 584 10.07 10.72 -29.45
N GLN A 585 9.29 11.76 -29.13
CA GLN A 585 7.86 11.67 -29.44
C GLN A 585 7.64 11.87 -30.94
N GLN A 586 8.01 10.86 -31.73
CA GLN A 586 7.63 10.77 -33.13
C GLN A 586 6.15 10.36 -33.19
N VAL A 587 5.27 11.36 -33.09
CA VAL A 587 4.14 11.56 -34.01
C VAL A 587 3.42 10.28 -34.47
N ILE A 588 2.62 9.65 -33.59
CA ILE A 588 1.64 8.59 -33.97
C ILE A 588 0.20 9.15 -34.07
N VAL A 589 -0.03 10.41 -33.71
CA VAL A 589 -1.37 11.02 -33.75
C VAL A 589 -1.80 11.51 -35.16
N PRO A 590 -0.94 12.05 -36.03
CA PRO A 590 -1.36 12.51 -37.36
C PRO A 590 -1.67 11.38 -38.34
N THR A 591 -1.05 10.20 -38.19
CA THR A 591 -1.23 9.09 -39.13
C THR A 591 -2.64 8.49 -39.02
N VAL A 592 -3.17 8.38 -37.80
CA VAL A 592 -4.54 7.89 -37.57
C VAL A 592 -5.58 8.87 -38.11
N ALA A 593 -5.34 10.18 -37.94
CA ALA A 593 -6.20 11.21 -38.53
C ALA A 593 -6.17 11.20 -40.07
N ALA A 594 -4.99 11.05 -40.68
CA ALA A 594 -4.85 10.95 -42.14
C ALA A 594 -5.54 9.70 -42.70
N ILE A 595 -5.42 8.55 -42.04
CA ILE A 595 -6.10 7.31 -42.44
C ILE A 595 -7.61 7.45 -42.32
N LEU A 596 -8.11 8.03 -41.23
CA LEU A 596 -9.55 8.28 -41.06
C LEU A 596 -10.09 9.21 -42.13
N VAL A 597 -9.38 10.31 -42.44
CA VAL A 597 -9.77 11.23 -43.52
C VAL A 597 -9.74 10.51 -44.88
N PHE A 598 -8.75 9.66 -45.15
CA PHE A 598 -8.65 8.91 -46.40
C PHE A 598 -9.78 7.87 -46.54
N VAL A 599 -10.11 7.17 -45.46
CA VAL A 599 -11.21 6.18 -45.42
C VAL A 599 -12.57 6.86 -45.57
N ILE A 600 -12.80 7.98 -44.88
CA ILE A 600 -14.03 8.77 -45.00
C ILE A 600 -14.16 9.34 -46.43
N SER A 601 -13.05 9.81 -47.01
CA SER A 601 -13.01 10.31 -48.40
C SER A 601 -13.28 9.18 -49.41
N GLY A 602 -12.70 8.00 -49.21
CA GLY A 602 -12.99 6.82 -50.02
C GLY A 602 -14.46 6.42 -49.95
N LEU A 603 -15.01 6.29 -48.73
CA LEU A 603 -16.42 5.94 -48.53
C LEU A 603 -17.38 6.97 -49.15
N THR A 604 -17.09 8.27 -49.03
CA THR A 604 -17.93 9.30 -49.66
C THR A 604 -17.89 9.25 -51.19
N VAL A 605 -16.76 8.92 -51.81
CA VAL A 605 -16.67 8.66 -53.25
C VAL A 605 -17.47 7.42 -53.63
N PHE A 606 -17.35 6.31 -52.89
CA PHE A 606 -18.11 5.09 -53.18
C PHE A 606 -19.62 5.30 -53.06
N VAL A 607 -20.10 6.05 -52.06
CA VAL A 607 -21.52 6.40 -51.93
C VAL A 607 -21.99 7.26 -53.11
N LYS A 608 -21.20 8.25 -53.55
CA LYS A 608 -21.56 9.04 -54.75
C LYS A 608 -21.60 8.19 -56.02
N CYS A 609 -20.64 7.29 -56.21
CA CYS A 609 -20.61 6.37 -57.35
C CYS A 609 -21.81 5.40 -57.32
N ALA A 610 -22.20 4.90 -56.15
CA ALA A 610 -23.37 4.03 -55.98
C ALA A 610 -24.69 4.79 -56.24
N ALA A 611 -24.82 6.01 -55.72
CA ALA A 611 -25.99 6.87 -55.94
C ALA A 611 -26.15 7.25 -57.42
N ASN A 612 -25.05 7.57 -58.11
CA ASN A 612 -25.08 7.90 -59.54
C ASN A 612 -25.37 6.67 -60.43
N ARG A 613 -25.02 5.46 -59.95
CA ARG A 613 -25.41 4.20 -60.61
C ARG A 613 -26.89 3.87 -60.42
N GLN A 614 -27.50 4.28 -59.30
CA GLN A 614 -28.94 4.12 -59.08
C GLN A 614 -29.77 5.16 -59.85
N SER A 615 -29.30 6.41 -59.95
CA SER A 615 -29.98 7.46 -60.73
C SER A 615 -29.95 7.16 -62.24
N SER A 616 -28.85 6.64 -62.78
CA SER A 616 -28.77 6.24 -64.20
C SER A 616 -29.68 5.05 -64.53
N LYS A 617 -29.83 4.08 -63.62
CA LYS A 617 -30.81 2.99 -63.76
C LYS A 617 -32.27 3.49 -63.69
N ARG A 618 -32.56 4.53 -62.91
CA ARG A 618 -33.92 5.12 -62.80
C ARG A 618 -34.27 5.99 -64.01
N ARG A 619 -33.28 6.67 -64.62
CA ARG A 619 -33.48 7.49 -65.83
C ARG A 619 -33.72 6.63 -67.09
N ARG A 620 -33.14 5.43 -67.16
CA ARG A 620 -33.40 4.47 -68.26
C ARG A 620 -34.79 3.83 -68.24
N ARG A 621 -35.55 3.95 -67.15
CA ARG A 621 -36.93 3.41 -67.01
C ARG A 621 -38.04 4.47 -67.19
N ARG A 622 -37.69 5.70 -67.57
CA ARG A 622 -38.64 6.81 -67.82
C ARG A 622 -38.47 7.47 -69.20
N ALA A 623 -37.84 6.78 -70.13
CA ALA A 623 -37.67 7.24 -71.52
C ALA A 623 -38.55 6.46 -72.51
N ASP A 624 -39.62 5.85 -72.01
CA ASP A 624 -40.58 5.07 -72.79
C ASP A 624 -41.96 5.32 -72.18
N ASP A 625 -42.51 6.50 -72.46
CA ASP A 625 -43.95 6.73 -72.62
C ASP A 625 -44.24 8.23 -72.87
N GLY A 626 -44.78 8.50 -74.06
CA GLY A 626 -46.00 9.29 -74.20
C GLY A 626 -45.87 10.81 -74.19
N TRP A 627 -46.08 11.40 -75.37
CA TRP A 627 -46.32 12.81 -75.61
C TRP A 627 -47.63 13.29 -74.98
N ASP A 628 -47.69 14.57 -74.57
CA ASP A 628 -48.91 15.37 -74.69
C ASP A 628 -48.56 16.82 -75.02
N TYR A 629 -49.33 17.33 -75.98
CA TYR A 629 -49.21 18.59 -76.71
C TYR A 629 -50.28 19.59 -76.20
N GLU A 630 -50.17 20.84 -76.64
CA GLU A 630 -51.10 21.99 -76.49
C GLU A 630 -51.02 22.77 -75.16
N GLY A 631 -50.98 24.11 -75.14
CA GLY A 631 -51.13 25.07 -76.23
C GLY A 631 -50.81 26.51 -75.79
N VAL A 632 -50.47 27.32 -76.79
CA VAL A 632 -50.29 28.79 -76.80
C VAL A 632 -51.63 29.50 -76.53
N PRO A 633 -51.68 30.78 -76.09
CA PRO A 633 -51.35 31.90 -77.00
C PRO A 633 -50.74 33.17 -76.35
N SER A 634 -49.82 33.80 -77.10
CA SER A 634 -49.72 35.24 -77.45
C SER A 634 -48.25 35.65 -77.58
#